data_AF-A0AAQ4E347-F1
#
_entry.id   AF-A0AAQ4E347-F1
#
_cell.length_a   1.000
_cell.length_b   1.000
_cell.length_c   1.000
_cell.angle_alpha   90.00
_cell.angle_beta   90.00
_cell.angle_gamma   90.00
#
_symmetry.space_group_name_H-M   'P 1'
#
loop_
_entity.id
_entity.type
_entity.pdbx_description
1 polymer ?
#
loop_
_entity_poly.entity_id
_entity_poly.type
_entity_poly.pdbx_seq_one_letter_code
_entity_poly.pdbx_strand_id
1 'polypeptide(L)'
;MVTKSSALAFSPRFHSTRQADCSTEKTLRTVRIRVYQKSPSIKRTGADGNLETFQSLNGLSLRIWTRARTHSTAMSRSGFCLVLLGLFGCACGAPKADCDPKKLDACAADLFLFATSEKIPTNQAELDTFCAKQVKSEECARDYTKRCTDSIAQGIGSIFLDDIKAEIEGRCDESSTYHHDYLKNAPCLNKVGASFHKCFRGLTADLDVATRLPNKQRIGGACCKFNVFEACVKKAIEGQCSAEVYEFAEGLLEKYAGELLGTVCSAYRSGDKCKSLPFDSAPGDKNIRSVLTPLIKVSAALG
;
A
#
# COMPACT_ATOMS: atom_id res chain seq x y z
N MET A 1 -50.22 0.61 47.82
CA MET A 1 -49.77 1.98 47.52
C MET A 1 -49.29 1.96 46.07
N VAL A 2 -50.09 2.25 45.02
CA VAL A 2 -50.68 3.56 44.59
C VAL A 2 -49.57 4.62 44.61
N THR A 3 -49.04 5.19 43.51
CA THR A 3 -49.65 5.69 42.24
C THR A 3 -48.60 6.06 41.16
N LYS A 4 -48.95 5.79 39.89
CA LYS A 4 -48.94 6.62 38.65
C LYS A 4 -47.73 7.49 38.19
N SER A 5 -47.38 7.25 36.91
CA SER A 5 -47.22 8.18 35.74
C SER A 5 -46.10 9.25 35.76
N SER A 6 -45.42 9.63 34.67
CA SER A 6 -45.87 9.84 33.27
C SER A 6 -44.72 9.74 32.25
N ALA A 7 -45.07 9.38 31.01
CA ALA A 7 -44.24 9.48 29.82
C ALA A 7 -44.20 10.92 29.27
N LEU A 8 -43.15 11.29 28.52
CA LEU A 8 -43.22 12.26 27.41
C LEU A 8 -42.09 12.01 26.41
N ALA A 9 -42.49 11.73 25.17
CA ALA A 9 -41.65 11.61 23.99
C ALA A 9 -41.41 13.01 23.37
N PHE A 10 -40.23 13.26 22.80
CA PHE A 10 -39.92 14.48 22.06
C PHE A 10 -39.39 14.12 20.67
N SER A 11 -40.18 14.42 19.64
CA SER A 11 -39.72 14.58 18.25
C SER A 11 -39.41 16.06 18.00
N PRO A 12 -38.40 16.39 17.18
CA PRO A 12 -38.35 17.69 16.52
C PRO A 12 -39.00 17.64 15.14
N ARG A 13 -39.90 18.60 14.95
CA ARG A 13 -40.68 18.91 13.76
C ARG A 13 -39.86 19.86 12.89
N PHE A 14 -39.61 19.48 11.63
CA PHE A 14 -38.99 20.33 10.60
C PHE A 14 -39.92 21.51 10.26
N HIS A 15 -39.38 22.74 10.33
CA HIS A 15 -40.03 23.93 9.79
C HIS A 15 -39.43 24.26 8.41
N SER A 16 -40.33 24.40 7.44
CA SER A 16 -40.10 24.85 6.07
C SER A 16 -40.57 26.29 5.94
N THR A 17 -39.73 27.18 5.41
CA THR A 17 -40.17 28.37 4.65
C THR A 17 -39.07 28.83 3.68
N ARG A 18 -39.43 28.71 2.39
CA ARG A 18 -39.16 29.52 1.19
C ARG A 18 -38.49 30.90 1.41
N GLN A 19 -37.81 31.55 0.46
CA GLN A 19 -37.32 31.30 -0.91
C GLN A 19 -36.80 32.68 -1.38
N ALA A 20 -35.62 32.77 -2.01
CA ALA A 20 -35.26 33.89 -2.89
C ALA A 20 -34.14 33.45 -3.85
N ASP A 21 -34.46 33.56 -5.13
CA ASP A 21 -33.67 33.18 -6.30
C ASP A 21 -32.39 34.01 -6.46
N CYS A 22 -31.33 33.38 -6.96
CA CYS A 22 -30.52 34.00 -8.00
C CYS A 22 -29.99 32.91 -8.95
N SER A 23 -30.38 33.07 -10.21
CA SER A 23 -30.16 32.16 -11.33
C SER A 23 -28.67 32.05 -11.69
N THR A 24 -28.17 30.83 -11.90
CA THR A 24 -27.17 30.54 -12.93
C THR A 24 -27.35 29.11 -13.42
N GLU A 25 -27.69 29.02 -14.70
CA GLU A 25 -28.04 27.85 -15.48
C GLU A 25 -26.80 26.95 -15.70
N LYS A 26 -26.81 25.73 -15.16
CA LYS A 26 -25.94 24.63 -15.62
C LYS A 26 -26.75 23.34 -15.76
N THR A 27 -26.85 22.91 -17.01
CA THR A 27 -27.54 21.72 -17.50
C THR A 27 -27.00 20.44 -16.85
N LEU A 28 -27.73 19.89 -15.87
CA LEU A 28 -27.46 18.57 -15.30
C LEU A 28 -28.28 17.51 -16.04
N ARG A 29 -27.61 16.68 -16.85
CA ARG A 29 -28.20 15.46 -17.43
C ARG A 29 -28.41 14.42 -16.33
N THR A 30 -29.67 14.11 -16.04
CA THR A 30 -30.06 12.99 -15.17
C THR A 30 -29.75 11.66 -15.87
N VAL A 31 -28.79 10.89 -15.36
CA VAL A 31 -28.55 9.51 -15.80
C VAL A 31 -29.42 8.58 -14.96
N ARG A 32 -30.49 8.03 -15.54
CA ARG A 32 -31.25 6.92 -14.95
C ARG A 32 -30.52 5.62 -15.24
N ILE A 33 -29.93 5.01 -14.22
CA ILE A 33 -29.41 3.64 -14.29
C ILE A 33 -30.57 2.69 -13.97
N ARG A 34 -30.93 1.84 -14.93
CA ARG A 34 -31.92 0.77 -14.76
C ARG A 34 -31.18 -0.54 -14.53
N VAL A 35 -31.24 -1.09 -13.32
CA VAL A 35 -30.63 -2.37 -12.97
C VAL A 35 -31.58 -3.49 -13.41
N TYR A 36 -31.14 -4.37 -14.31
CA TYR A 36 -31.86 -5.60 -14.65
C TYR A 36 -31.20 -6.80 -13.95
N GLN A 37 -31.98 -7.48 -13.12
CA GLN A 37 -31.62 -8.74 -12.48
C GLN A 37 -31.86 -9.87 -13.48
N LYS A 38 -30.80 -10.64 -13.82
CA LYS A 38 -30.92 -11.79 -14.74
C LYS A 38 -30.85 -13.09 -13.95
N SER A 39 -31.97 -13.81 -13.89
CA SER A 39 -32.07 -15.17 -13.35
C SER A 39 -31.38 -16.21 -14.26
N PRO A 40 -30.95 -17.37 -13.74
CA PRO A 40 -30.06 -18.29 -14.43
C PRO A 40 -30.81 -19.18 -15.44
N SER A 41 -30.21 -19.36 -16.62
CA SER A 41 -30.71 -20.26 -17.66
C SER A 41 -30.29 -21.71 -17.41
N ILE A 42 -31.28 -22.59 -17.54
CA ILE A 42 -31.22 -24.06 -17.55
C ILE A 42 -30.43 -24.56 -18.76
N LYS A 43 -29.52 -25.53 -18.55
CA LYS A 43 -28.80 -26.25 -19.62
C LYS A 43 -29.63 -27.41 -20.16
N ARG A 44 -29.76 -27.51 -21.49
CA ARG A 44 -30.10 -28.76 -22.20
C ARG A 44 -28.89 -29.22 -23.01
N THR A 45 -28.58 -30.50 -22.91
CA THR A 45 -27.55 -31.22 -23.66
C THR A 45 -28.06 -31.61 -25.04
N GLY A 46 -27.33 -31.23 -26.09
CA GLY A 46 -27.44 -31.79 -27.44
C GLY A 46 -26.19 -32.62 -27.74
N ALA A 47 -26.40 -33.83 -28.24
CA ALA A 47 -25.35 -34.73 -28.70
C ALA A 47 -24.91 -34.26 -30.09
N ASP A 48 -23.70 -33.73 -30.18
CA ASP A 48 -22.80 -33.78 -31.34
C ASP A 48 -21.45 -33.21 -30.89
N GLY A 49 -20.39 -34.02 -30.98
CA GLY A 49 -19.09 -33.76 -30.38
C GLY A 49 -18.29 -32.66 -31.09
N ASN A 50 -18.60 -31.39 -30.81
CA ASN A 50 -17.75 -30.24 -31.10
C ASN A 50 -17.58 -29.34 -29.86
N LEU A 51 -16.34 -28.90 -29.63
CA LEU A 51 -15.94 -28.08 -28.49
C LEU A 51 -16.13 -26.59 -28.84
N GLU A 52 -17.20 -25.96 -28.36
CA GLU A 52 -17.39 -24.51 -28.47
C GLU A 52 -16.99 -23.78 -27.17
N THR A 53 -15.94 -22.97 -27.25
CA THR A 53 -15.53 -22.07 -26.17
C THR A 53 -16.20 -20.71 -26.37
N PHE A 54 -17.23 -20.40 -25.58
CA PHE A 54 -17.83 -19.06 -25.53
C PHE A 54 -17.14 -18.21 -24.45
N GLN A 55 -16.36 -17.21 -24.86
CA GLN A 55 -16.01 -16.06 -24.01
C GLN A 55 -16.74 -14.81 -24.52
N SER A 56 -17.55 -14.23 -23.65
CA SER A 56 -18.28 -12.98 -23.89
C SER A 56 -17.47 -11.81 -23.35
N LEU A 57 -17.03 -10.92 -24.23
CA LEU A 57 -16.56 -9.57 -23.88
C LEU A 57 -17.19 -8.56 -24.87
N ASN A 58 -18.02 -7.67 -24.32
CA ASN A 58 -18.34 -6.33 -24.82
C ASN A 58 -18.57 -6.14 -26.34
N GLY A 59 -19.78 -6.49 -26.79
CA GLY A 59 -20.60 -5.54 -27.56
C GLY A 59 -20.12 -4.95 -28.90
N LEU A 60 -19.11 -5.51 -29.57
CA LEU A 60 -18.79 -5.17 -30.96
C LEU A 60 -18.65 -6.44 -31.81
N SER A 61 -19.59 -6.63 -32.75
CA SER A 61 -19.55 -7.72 -33.71
C SER A 61 -18.74 -7.31 -34.94
N LEU A 62 -17.42 -7.53 -34.93
CA LEU A 62 -16.62 -7.57 -36.17
C LEU A 62 -16.67 -8.98 -36.76
N ARG A 63 -17.26 -9.12 -37.96
CA ARG A 63 -17.15 -10.34 -38.76
C ARG A 63 -15.84 -10.32 -39.53
N ILE A 64 -14.83 -11.05 -39.05
CA ILE A 64 -13.60 -11.28 -39.80
C ILE A 64 -13.74 -12.62 -40.52
N TRP A 65 -13.79 -12.57 -41.86
CA TRP A 65 -13.70 -13.75 -42.72
C TRP A 65 -12.23 -14.18 -42.81
N THR A 66 -11.82 -15.21 -42.08
CA THR A 66 -10.54 -15.88 -42.35
C THR A 66 -10.77 -17.06 -43.30
N ARG A 67 -10.44 -16.85 -44.58
CA ARG A 67 -10.39 -17.91 -45.59
C ARG A 67 -9.16 -18.78 -45.30
N ALA A 68 -9.37 -20.00 -44.80
CA ALA A 68 -8.32 -21.00 -44.67
C ALA A 68 -7.75 -21.32 -46.07
N ARG A 69 -6.48 -20.98 -46.29
CA ARG A 69 -5.73 -21.38 -47.48
C ARG A 69 -4.86 -22.56 -47.07
N THR A 70 -5.28 -23.77 -47.43
CA THR A 70 -4.46 -24.98 -47.36
C THR A 70 -3.33 -24.87 -48.38
N HIS A 71 -2.10 -24.66 -47.91
CA HIS A 71 -0.90 -24.87 -48.72
C HIS A 71 -0.21 -26.15 -48.26
N SER A 72 -0.26 -27.16 -49.12
CA SER A 72 0.69 -28.27 -49.11
C SER A 72 2.09 -27.72 -49.40
N THR A 73 3.08 -28.09 -48.59
CA THR A 73 4.50 -27.93 -48.95
C THR A 73 5.19 -29.28 -48.90
N ALA A 74 5.60 -29.72 -50.09
CA ALA A 74 6.50 -30.83 -50.31
C ALA A 74 7.95 -30.40 -49.99
N MET A 75 8.73 -31.37 -49.52
CA MET A 75 10.18 -31.31 -49.32
C MET A 75 10.93 -30.86 -50.59
N SER A 76 11.92 -29.97 -50.43
CA SER A 76 13.11 -29.98 -51.29
C SER A 76 14.35 -29.49 -50.53
N ARG A 77 15.37 -30.34 -50.53
CA ARG A 77 16.72 -30.11 -49.99
C ARG A 77 17.49 -29.23 -50.97
N SER A 78 18.15 -28.17 -50.50
CA SER A 78 19.49 -27.75 -50.94
C SER A 78 19.97 -26.56 -50.13
N GLY A 79 21.20 -26.66 -49.65
CA GLY A 79 21.82 -25.68 -48.78
C GLY A 79 22.05 -24.35 -49.47
N PHE A 80 21.84 -23.28 -48.70
CA PHE A 80 22.56 -22.04 -48.91
C PHE A 80 22.96 -21.44 -47.57
N CYS A 81 24.25 -21.16 -47.51
CA CYS A 81 25.02 -20.53 -46.47
C CYS A 81 24.43 -19.22 -45.93
N LEU A 82 24.66 -19.05 -44.63
CA LEU A 82 25.21 -17.85 -43.97
C LEU A 82 24.40 -16.54 -43.93
N VAL A 83 24.38 -15.99 -42.71
CA VAL A 83 24.16 -14.58 -42.33
C VAL A 83 22.71 -14.11 -42.20
N LEU A 84 22.02 -14.51 -41.12
CA LEU A 84 21.01 -13.68 -40.43
C LEU A 84 21.05 -13.93 -38.90
N LEU A 85 22.26 -13.94 -38.32
CA LEU A 85 22.48 -13.86 -36.87
C LEU A 85 22.96 -12.45 -36.53
N GLY A 86 22.03 -11.60 -36.12
CA GLY A 86 22.36 -10.27 -35.61
C GLY A 86 21.25 -9.30 -35.91
N LEU A 87 20.35 -9.10 -34.93
CA LEU A 87 19.55 -7.89 -34.68
C LEU A 87 18.37 -8.13 -33.72
N PHE A 88 18.30 -9.24 -32.99
CA PHE A 88 17.61 -9.26 -31.70
C PHE A 88 18.60 -8.87 -30.60
N GLY A 89 19.03 -7.61 -30.64
CA GLY A 89 19.67 -6.98 -29.50
C GLY A 89 18.64 -6.95 -28.37
N CYS A 90 18.84 -7.79 -27.36
CA CYS A 90 18.14 -7.65 -26.09
C CYS A 90 18.55 -6.27 -25.56
N ALA A 91 17.67 -5.27 -25.72
CA ALA A 91 17.83 -3.98 -25.06
C ALA A 91 17.63 -4.21 -23.56
N CYS A 92 18.64 -4.77 -22.90
CA CYS A 92 18.83 -4.58 -21.48
C CYS A 92 18.99 -3.07 -21.31
N GLY A 93 17.91 -2.38 -20.95
CA GLY A 93 17.93 -0.95 -20.71
C GLY A 93 19.11 -0.63 -19.79
N ALA A 94 19.97 0.30 -20.22
CA ALA A 94 21.01 0.82 -19.35
C ALA A 94 20.36 1.25 -18.02
N PRO A 95 20.99 0.99 -16.86
CA PRO A 95 20.46 1.45 -15.60
C PRO A 95 20.23 2.95 -15.72
N LYS A 96 18.98 3.39 -15.47
CA LYS A 96 18.67 4.81 -15.36
C LYS A 96 19.70 5.40 -14.40
N ALA A 97 20.49 6.35 -14.87
CA ALA A 97 21.44 7.06 -14.02
C ALA A 97 20.67 7.53 -12.77
N ASP A 98 21.26 7.39 -11.57
CA ASP A 98 20.69 7.84 -10.29
C ASP A 98 19.63 6.92 -9.62
N CYS A 99 19.40 5.69 -10.12
CA CYS A 99 18.46 4.72 -9.51
C CYS A 99 19.08 3.66 -8.57
N ASP A 100 20.22 3.94 -7.93
CA ASP A 100 20.81 3.03 -6.92
C ASP A 100 19.89 2.89 -5.69
N PRO A 101 19.48 1.67 -5.27
CA PRO A 101 18.70 1.46 -4.05
C PRO A 101 19.32 2.07 -2.79
N LYS A 102 20.64 2.26 -2.73
CA LYS A 102 21.30 2.97 -1.61
C LYS A 102 20.88 4.42 -1.51
N LYS A 103 20.53 5.07 -2.62
CA LYS A 103 20.01 6.44 -2.63
C LYS A 103 18.65 6.49 -1.95
N LEU A 104 17.76 5.57 -2.29
CA LEU A 104 16.46 5.45 -1.63
C LEU A 104 16.62 5.19 -0.14
N ASP A 105 17.51 4.27 0.23
CA ASP A 105 17.78 3.96 1.63
C ASP A 105 18.23 5.20 2.42
N ALA A 106 19.08 6.03 1.82
CA ALA A 106 19.50 7.30 2.40
C ALA A 106 18.37 8.34 2.46
N CYS A 107 17.60 8.53 1.37
CA CYS A 107 16.46 9.46 1.34
C CYS A 107 15.48 9.15 2.47
N ALA A 108 15.15 7.88 2.62
CA ALA A 108 14.03 7.41 3.44
C ALA A 108 14.45 6.95 4.84
N ALA A 109 15.71 7.16 5.25
CA ALA A 109 16.21 6.72 6.55
C ALA A 109 15.54 7.45 7.72
N ASP A 110 15.16 8.72 7.53
CA ASP A 110 14.66 9.59 8.59
C ASP A 110 13.14 9.81 8.54
N LEU A 111 12.42 9.07 7.69
CA LEU A 111 10.96 9.23 7.50
C LEU A 111 10.13 8.83 8.72
N PHE A 112 10.63 7.91 9.55
CA PHE A 112 9.88 7.39 10.67
C PHE A 112 10.52 7.81 11.98
N LEU A 113 9.65 8.13 12.94
CA LEU A 113 10.05 8.24 14.34
C LEU A 113 10.75 6.95 14.77
N PHE A 114 11.83 7.10 15.54
CA PHE A 114 12.66 6.01 16.04
C PHE A 114 13.41 5.15 15.01
N ALA A 115 13.32 5.40 13.70
CA ALA A 115 14.07 4.58 12.71
C ALA A 115 15.60 4.71 12.86
N THR A 116 16.09 5.92 13.14
CA THR A 116 17.54 6.25 13.23
C THR A 116 17.96 6.78 14.61
N SER A 117 17.04 6.87 15.56
CA SER A 117 17.27 7.46 16.89
C SER A 117 16.46 6.73 17.95
N GLU A 118 16.93 6.73 19.19
CA GLU A 118 16.15 6.25 20.36
C GLU A 118 15.32 7.37 20.99
N LYS A 119 15.45 8.62 20.50
CA LYS A 119 14.70 9.77 20.97
C LYS A 119 13.99 10.48 19.83
N ILE A 120 12.81 10.98 20.14
CA ILE A 120 11.99 11.83 19.29
C ILE A 120 11.82 13.22 19.92
N PRO A 121 11.50 14.25 19.12
CA PRO A 121 11.24 15.59 19.61
C PRO A 121 10.17 15.65 20.70
N THR A 122 10.43 16.41 21.76
CA THR A 122 9.51 16.58 22.90
C THR A 122 9.01 18.00 23.10
N ASN A 123 9.47 18.93 22.28
CA ASN A 123 9.07 20.33 22.28
C ASN A 123 9.03 20.88 20.85
N GLN A 124 8.47 22.08 20.70
CA GLN A 124 8.26 22.71 19.40
C GLN A 124 9.57 22.86 18.61
N ALA A 125 10.61 23.43 19.21
CA ALA A 125 11.86 23.73 18.50
C ALA A 125 12.56 22.46 17.97
N GLU A 126 12.56 21.38 18.76
CA GLU A 126 13.04 20.08 18.31
C GLU A 126 12.17 19.52 17.18
N LEU A 127 10.85 19.69 17.29
CA LEU A 127 9.89 19.15 16.34
C LEU A 127 10.00 19.87 14.99
N ASP A 128 10.10 21.20 14.98
CA ASP A 128 10.29 22.00 13.75
C ASP A 128 11.51 21.54 12.96
N THR A 129 12.63 21.34 13.68
CA THR A 129 13.88 20.87 13.09
C THR A 129 13.72 19.48 12.47
N PHE A 130 13.02 18.59 13.19
CA PHE A 130 12.76 17.23 12.73
C PHE A 130 11.80 17.20 11.54
N CYS A 131 10.72 17.97 11.58
CA CYS A 131 9.74 18.13 10.50
C CYS A 131 10.40 18.61 9.21
N ALA A 132 11.23 19.65 9.28
CA ALA A 132 11.96 20.16 8.11
C ALA A 132 12.89 19.10 7.49
N LYS A 133 13.45 18.21 8.31
CA LYS A 133 14.26 17.08 7.84
C LYS A 133 13.38 16.02 7.16
N GLN A 134 12.26 15.66 7.76
CA GLN A 134 11.37 14.62 7.25
C GLN A 134 10.70 15.00 5.94
N VAL A 135 10.28 16.26 5.77
CA VAL A 135 9.72 16.76 4.50
C VAL A 135 10.73 16.57 3.36
N LYS A 136 12.00 16.92 3.57
CA LYS A 136 13.07 16.71 2.57
C LYS A 136 13.31 15.23 2.27
N SER A 137 13.26 14.38 3.30
CA SER A 137 13.37 12.92 3.14
C SER A 137 12.21 12.36 2.32
N GLU A 138 10.99 12.85 2.55
CA GLU A 138 9.77 12.45 1.85
C GLU A 138 9.83 12.82 0.38
N GLU A 139 10.18 14.07 0.08
CA GLU A 139 10.37 14.56 -1.29
C GLU A 139 11.43 13.75 -2.06
N CYS A 140 12.57 13.46 -1.41
CA CYS A 140 13.67 12.65 -1.97
C CYS A 140 13.21 11.23 -2.30
N ALA A 141 12.52 10.57 -1.36
CA ALA A 141 12.01 9.21 -1.51
C ALA A 141 10.91 9.12 -2.58
N ARG A 142 10.04 10.14 -2.64
CA ARG A 142 8.97 10.24 -3.63
C ARG A 142 9.51 10.45 -5.03
N ASP A 143 10.47 11.34 -5.19
CA ASP A 143 11.13 11.57 -6.47
C ASP A 143 11.87 10.32 -6.96
N TYR A 144 12.57 9.60 -6.07
CA TYR A 144 13.15 8.29 -6.41
C TYR A 144 12.07 7.32 -6.88
N THR A 145 11.00 7.15 -6.11
CA THR A 145 9.92 6.20 -6.40
C THR A 145 9.30 6.48 -7.79
N LYS A 146 9.01 7.74 -8.11
CA LYS A 146 8.44 8.14 -9.40
C LYS A 146 9.35 7.86 -10.60
N ARG A 147 10.67 7.94 -10.44
CA ARG A 147 11.63 7.82 -11.55
C ARG A 147 12.16 6.39 -11.72
N CYS A 148 12.31 5.68 -10.61
CA CYS A 148 13.12 4.46 -10.52
C CYS A 148 12.32 3.18 -10.26
N THR A 149 10.99 3.24 -10.13
CA THR A 149 10.16 2.05 -9.92
C THR A 149 9.15 1.85 -11.06
N ASP A 150 8.73 0.60 -11.27
CA ASP A 150 7.70 0.25 -12.26
C ASP A 150 6.29 0.56 -11.75
N SER A 151 5.30 0.62 -12.64
CA SER A 151 3.96 1.18 -12.35
C SER A 151 3.28 0.63 -11.10
N ILE A 152 3.36 -0.67 -10.84
CA ILE A 152 2.74 -1.29 -9.65
C ILE A 152 3.51 -0.96 -8.37
N ALA A 153 4.84 -1.09 -8.39
CA ALA A 153 5.68 -0.75 -7.25
C ALA A 153 5.63 0.76 -6.94
N GLN A 154 5.52 1.59 -7.98
CA GLN A 154 5.31 3.02 -7.86
C GLN A 154 3.96 3.32 -7.19
N GLY A 155 2.89 2.62 -7.55
CA GLY A 155 1.57 2.79 -6.92
C GLY A 155 1.61 2.46 -5.42
N ILE A 156 2.17 1.30 -5.06
CA ILE A 156 2.33 0.88 -3.66
C ILE A 156 3.22 1.86 -2.89
N GLY A 157 4.37 2.24 -3.45
CA GLY A 157 5.28 3.20 -2.84
C GLY A 157 4.66 4.59 -2.67
N SER A 158 3.81 5.02 -3.61
CA SER A 158 3.11 6.31 -3.52
C SER A 158 2.07 6.30 -2.41
N ILE A 159 1.24 5.25 -2.29
CA ILE A 159 0.28 5.12 -1.18
C ILE A 159 1.02 5.21 0.17
N PHE A 160 2.12 4.49 0.30
CA PHE A 160 2.88 4.52 1.55
C PHE A 160 3.48 5.89 1.85
N LEU A 161 4.01 6.57 0.84
CA LEU A 161 4.55 7.93 1.01
C LEU A 161 3.43 8.96 1.26
N ASP A 162 2.21 8.73 0.78
CA ASP A 162 1.05 9.57 1.08
C ASP A 162 0.64 9.44 2.55
N ASP A 163 0.59 8.21 3.08
CA ASP A 163 0.37 7.95 4.53
C ASP A 163 1.44 8.68 5.38
N ILE A 164 2.72 8.49 5.03
CA ILE A 164 3.85 9.14 5.73
C ILE A 164 3.74 10.67 5.65
N LYS A 165 3.40 11.20 4.48
CA LYS A 165 3.26 12.65 4.30
C LYS A 165 2.13 13.21 5.16
N ALA A 166 0.97 12.55 5.18
CA ALA A 166 -0.16 12.97 5.99
C ALA A 166 0.16 12.91 7.50
N GLU A 167 0.92 11.91 7.94
CA GLU A 167 1.44 11.82 9.31
C GLU A 167 2.34 13.02 9.64
N ILE A 168 3.34 13.31 8.78
CA ILE A 168 4.27 14.43 8.94
C ILE A 168 3.49 15.75 9.00
N GLU A 169 2.65 16.03 8.00
CA GLU A 169 1.88 17.28 7.93
C GLU A 169 0.99 17.45 9.16
N GLY A 170 0.25 16.42 9.57
CA GLY A 170 -0.63 16.51 10.72
C GLY A 170 0.10 16.69 12.06
N ARG A 171 1.29 16.11 12.22
CA ARG A 171 2.12 16.25 13.43
C ARG A 171 2.86 17.58 13.47
N CYS A 172 3.25 18.10 12.31
CA CYS A 172 4.03 19.32 12.18
C CYS A 172 3.18 20.60 12.08
N ASP A 173 1.87 20.47 11.90
CA ASP A 173 0.92 21.59 11.92
C ASP A 173 0.54 21.97 13.35
N GLU A 174 1.04 23.11 13.85
CA GLU A 174 0.74 23.62 15.20
C GLU A 174 -0.76 23.85 15.47
N SER A 175 -1.58 24.00 14.42
CA SER A 175 -3.03 24.18 14.55
C SER A 175 -3.80 22.85 14.71
N SER A 176 -3.12 21.73 14.47
CA SER A 176 -3.71 20.39 14.52
C SER A 176 -3.80 19.87 15.96
N THR A 177 -4.90 19.21 16.29
CA THR A 177 -5.02 18.48 17.58
C THR A 177 -3.97 17.37 17.69
N TYR A 178 -3.64 16.72 16.57
CA TYR A 178 -2.65 15.64 16.53
C TYR A 178 -1.23 16.13 16.88
N HIS A 179 -0.89 17.37 16.53
CA HIS A 179 0.36 17.99 16.94
C HIS A 179 0.47 18.11 18.48
N HIS A 180 -0.59 18.59 19.12
CA HIS A 180 -0.64 18.70 20.59
C HIS A 180 -0.60 17.32 21.26
N ASP A 181 -1.36 16.36 20.73
CA ASP A 181 -1.35 14.98 21.22
C ASP A 181 0.05 14.35 21.09
N TYR A 182 0.75 14.60 19.98
CA TYR A 182 2.12 14.15 19.81
C TYR A 182 3.05 14.72 20.89
N LEU A 183 3.09 16.04 21.08
CA LEU A 183 3.97 16.67 22.08
C LEU A 183 3.64 16.23 23.51
N LYS A 184 2.35 15.99 23.81
CA LYS A 184 1.90 15.46 25.10
C LYS A 184 2.43 14.05 25.35
N ASN A 185 2.42 13.18 24.35
CA ASN A 185 2.77 11.77 24.49
C ASN A 185 4.26 11.47 24.29
N ALA A 186 4.98 12.29 23.51
CA ALA A 186 6.39 12.10 23.16
C ALA A 186 7.34 11.88 24.37
N PRO A 187 7.20 12.60 25.51
CA PRO A 187 8.04 12.36 26.68
C PRO A 187 7.96 10.92 27.22
N CYS A 188 6.77 10.29 27.19
CA CYS A 188 6.65 8.90 27.63
C CYS A 188 7.20 7.93 26.58
N LEU A 189 6.93 8.18 25.28
CA LEU A 189 7.48 7.36 24.20
C LEU A 189 9.01 7.33 24.21
N ASN A 190 9.67 8.42 24.59
CA ASN A 190 11.12 8.46 24.77
C ASN A 190 11.65 7.54 25.89
N LYS A 191 10.83 7.15 26.87
CA LYS A 191 11.22 6.15 27.89
C LYS A 191 11.39 4.75 27.28
N VAL A 192 10.62 4.45 26.24
CA VAL A 192 10.64 3.17 25.52
C VAL A 192 11.35 3.26 24.17
N GLY A 193 11.99 4.40 23.89
CA GLY A 193 12.53 4.72 22.57
C GLY A 193 13.64 3.78 22.09
N ALA A 194 14.47 3.24 23.00
CA ALA A 194 15.44 2.20 22.66
C ALA A 194 14.77 0.91 22.17
N SER A 195 13.66 0.51 22.80
CA SER A 195 12.87 -0.64 22.37
C SER A 195 12.19 -0.39 21.02
N PHE A 196 11.63 0.80 20.81
CA PHE A 196 11.03 1.18 19.53
C PHE A 196 12.08 1.20 18.41
N HIS A 197 13.24 1.81 18.66
CA HIS A 197 14.36 1.80 17.71
C HIS A 197 14.76 0.38 17.34
N LYS A 198 14.89 -0.50 18.33
CA LYS A 198 15.15 -1.93 18.10
C LYS A 198 14.06 -2.59 17.25
N CYS A 199 12.78 -2.29 17.48
CA CYS A 199 11.68 -2.80 16.66
C CYS A 199 11.79 -2.34 15.20
N PHE A 200 12.11 -1.07 14.94
CA PHE A 200 12.33 -0.56 13.57
C PHE A 200 13.53 -1.22 12.88
N ARG A 201 14.65 -1.39 13.59
CA ARG A 201 15.82 -2.11 13.07
C ARG A 201 15.49 -3.57 12.76
N GLY A 202 14.66 -4.19 13.59
CA GLY A 202 14.08 -5.51 13.36
C GLY A 202 13.23 -5.56 12.11
N LEU A 203 12.29 -4.62 11.95
CA LEU A 203 11.40 -4.53 10.78
C LEU A 203 12.20 -4.42 9.48
N THR A 204 13.19 -3.54 9.42
CA THR A 204 14.00 -3.36 8.19
C THR A 204 14.72 -4.65 7.81
N ALA A 205 15.32 -5.35 8.78
CA ALA A 205 15.97 -6.64 8.53
C ALA A 205 14.93 -7.71 8.14
N ASP A 206 13.78 -7.76 8.81
CA ASP A 206 12.71 -8.70 8.52
C ASP A 206 12.12 -8.51 7.12
N LEU A 207 11.94 -7.27 6.67
CA LEU A 207 11.49 -6.96 5.32
C LEU A 207 12.53 -7.38 4.28
N ASP A 208 13.83 -7.25 4.56
CA ASP A 208 14.88 -7.79 3.70
C ASP A 208 14.76 -9.32 3.56
N VAL A 209 14.51 -10.05 4.65
CA VAL A 209 14.22 -11.49 4.60
C VAL A 209 13.00 -11.76 3.70
N ALA A 210 11.94 -10.96 3.79
CA ALA A 210 10.76 -11.12 2.93
C ALA A 210 11.08 -10.93 1.44
N THR A 211 12.09 -10.13 1.07
CA THR A 211 12.51 -9.99 -0.34
C THR A 211 13.11 -11.27 -0.93
N ARG A 212 13.56 -12.21 -0.08
CA ARG A 212 14.16 -13.48 -0.53
C ARG A 212 13.14 -14.58 -0.81
N LEU A 213 11.89 -14.38 -0.39
CA LEU A 213 10.81 -15.32 -0.71
C LEU A 213 10.56 -15.39 -2.22
N PRO A 214 9.93 -16.49 -2.71
CA PRO A 214 9.40 -16.55 -4.06
C PRO A 214 8.50 -15.35 -4.35
N ASN A 215 8.58 -14.80 -5.57
CA ASN A 215 7.90 -13.54 -5.95
C ASN A 215 6.45 -13.42 -5.44
N LYS A 216 5.63 -14.45 -5.66
CA LYS A 216 4.21 -14.48 -5.26
C LYS A 216 3.97 -14.45 -3.74
N GLN A 217 4.99 -14.76 -2.95
CA GLN A 217 4.94 -14.84 -1.49
C GLN A 217 5.57 -13.62 -0.81
N ARG A 218 6.32 -12.77 -1.53
CA ARG A 218 7.04 -11.62 -0.92
C ARG A 218 6.12 -10.66 -0.20
N ILE A 219 4.98 -10.31 -0.80
CA ILE A 219 3.99 -9.41 -0.17
C ILE A 219 3.43 -10.03 1.10
N GLY A 220 2.99 -11.28 1.03
CA GLY A 220 2.50 -11.98 2.22
C GLY A 220 3.57 -12.06 3.31
N GLY A 221 4.82 -12.32 2.93
CA GLY A 221 5.95 -12.31 3.84
C GLY A 221 6.16 -10.96 4.50
N ALA A 222 6.17 -9.87 3.72
CA ALA A 222 6.31 -8.52 4.24
C ALA A 222 5.18 -8.18 5.22
N CYS A 223 3.92 -8.48 4.87
CA CYS A 223 2.78 -8.29 5.76
C CYS A 223 2.93 -9.06 7.08
N CYS A 224 3.40 -10.30 7.03
CA CYS A 224 3.65 -11.10 8.21
C CYS A 224 4.77 -10.53 9.08
N LYS A 225 5.79 -9.92 8.48
CA LYS A 225 6.85 -9.23 9.19
C LYS A 225 6.39 -7.91 9.82
N PHE A 226 5.45 -7.20 9.19
CA PHE A 226 4.78 -6.06 9.82
C PHE A 226 4.01 -6.46 11.08
N ASN A 227 3.31 -7.60 11.09
CA ASN A 227 2.65 -8.09 12.31
C ASN A 227 3.65 -8.31 13.48
N VAL A 228 4.86 -8.79 13.17
CA VAL A 228 5.94 -8.95 14.18
C VAL A 228 6.40 -7.59 14.71
N PHE A 229 6.54 -6.60 13.83
CA PHE A 229 6.88 -5.24 14.20
C PHE A 229 5.81 -4.59 15.07
N GLU A 230 4.53 -4.68 14.70
CA GLU A 230 3.42 -4.16 15.51
C GLU A 230 3.42 -4.79 16.91
N ALA A 231 3.56 -6.12 16.99
CA ALA A 231 3.64 -6.82 18.27
C ALA A 231 4.86 -6.38 19.11
N CYS A 232 6.00 -6.10 18.47
CA CYS A 232 7.19 -5.58 19.13
C CYS A 232 6.94 -4.20 19.74
N VAL A 233 6.30 -3.29 19.00
CA VAL A 233 5.97 -1.94 19.48
C VAL A 233 4.97 -2.01 20.64
N LYS A 234 3.88 -2.77 20.50
CA LYS A 234 2.87 -2.95 21.56
C LYS A 234 3.48 -3.47 22.85
N LYS A 235 4.32 -4.51 22.75
CA LYS A 235 5.02 -5.08 23.91
C LYS A 235 6.01 -4.10 24.54
N ALA A 236 6.65 -3.23 23.75
CA ALA A 236 7.61 -2.27 24.26
C ALA A 236 6.96 -1.17 25.12
N ILE A 237 5.70 -0.81 24.84
CA ILE A 237 4.97 0.21 25.60
C ILE A 237 4.13 -0.36 26.76
N GLU A 238 3.79 -1.65 26.70
CA GLU A 238 2.98 -2.32 27.71
C GLU A 238 3.57 -2.17 29.12
N GLY A 239 2.77 -1.61 30.05
CA GLY A 239 3.17 -1.36 31.43
C GLY A 239 4.20 -0.24 31.64
N GLN A 240 4.67 0.41 30.57
CA GLN A 240 5.66 1.50 30.65
C GLN A 240 5.01 2.89 30.58
N CYS A 241 3.93 3.02 29.82
CA CYS A 241 3.16 4.24 29.67
C CYS A 241 1.66 4.01 29.98
N SER A 242 0.90 5.10 30.11
CA SER A 242 -0.55 5.01 30.34
C SER A 242 -1.27 4.43 29.12
N ALA A 243 -2.51 3.99 29.32
CA ALA A 243 -3.38 3.51 28.23
C ALA A 243 -3.56 4.55 27.12
N GLU A 244 -3.64 5.84 27.47
CA GLU A 244 -3.71 6.93 26.49
C GLU A 244 -2.48 6.96 25.56
N VAL A 245 -1.26 6.84 26.11
CA VAL A 245 -0.03 6.82 25.31
C VAL A 245 0.04 5.55 24.47
N TYR A 246 -0.45 4.42 25.00
CA TYR A 246 -0.56 3.17 24.27
C TYR A 246 -1.45 3.32 23.02
N GLU A 247 -2.65 3.88 23.18
CA GLU A 247 -3.58 4.16 22.08
C GLU A 247 -2.98 5.15 21.08
N PHE A 248 -2.28 6.18 21.57
CA PHE A 248 -1.56 7.12 20.70
C PHE A 248 -0.48 6.41 19.88
N ALA A 249 0.30 5.50 20.47
CA ALA A 249 1.34 4.75 19.76
C ALA A 249 0.75 3.80 18.70
N GLU A 250 -0.40 3.16 18.97
CA GLU A 250 -1.11 2.38 17.95
C GLU A 250 -1.63 3.28 16.82
N GLY A 251 -2.23 4.42 17.16
CA GLY A 251 -2.68 5.41 16.18
C GLY A 251 -1.54 5.97 15.32
N LEU A 252 -0.34 6.12 15.89
CA LEU A 252 0.86 6.54 15.16
C LEU A 252 1.26 5.51 14.10
N LEU A 253 1.21 4.21 14.42
CA LEU A 253 1.47 3.15 13.44
C LEU A 253 0.44 3.14 12.30
N GLU A 254 -0.84 3.31 12.65
CA GLU A 254 -1.93 3.38 11.66
C GLU A 254 -1.79 4.60 10.75
N LYS A 255 -1.34 5.75 11.26
CA LYS A 255 -1.06 6.94 10.42
C LYS A 255 0.07 6.72 9.42
N TYR A 256 1.09 5.93 9.77
CA TYR A 256 2.21 5.68 8.86
C TYR A 256 1.92 4.68 7.75
N ALA A 257 1.07 3.70 7.98
CA ALA A 257 0.94 2.56 7.07
C ALA A 257 -0.48 1.95 7.01
N GLY A 258 -1.48 2.57 7.65
CA GLY A 258 -2.82 2.01 7.81
C GLY A 258 -3.53 1.74 6.48
N GLU A 259 -3.45 2.69 5.54
CA GLU A 259 -4.03 2.53 4.20
C GLU A 259 -3.27 1.47 3.41
N LEU A 260 -1.94 1.52 3.43
CA LEU A 260 -1.10 0.52 2.78
C LEU A 260 -1.41 -0.90 3.29
N LEU A 261 -1.34 -1.11 4.61
CA LEU A 261 -1.57 -2.41 5.24
C LEU A 261 -3.03 -2.84 5.10
N GLY A 262 -3.96 -1.88 5.14
CA GLY A 262 -5.38 -2.08 4.83
C GLY A 262 -5.60 -2.67 3.45
N THR A 263 -4.93 -2.10 2.47
CA THR A 263 -5.08 -2.45 1.05
C THR A 263 -4.34 -3.74 0.71
N VAL A 264 -3.07 -3.85 1.12
CA VAL A 264 -2.15 -4.90 0.67
C VAL A 264 -2.13 -6.11 1.62
N CYS A 265 -2.30 -5.88 2.92
CA CYS A 265 -2.06 -6.89 3.96
C CYS A 265 -3.32 -7.45 4.63
N SER A 266 -4.53 -7.06 4.18
CA SER A 266 -5.81 -7.50 4.76
C SER A 266 -5.91 -9.02 4.98
N ALA A 267 -5.42 -9.81 4.03
CA ALA A 267 -5.46 -11.27 4.08
C ALA A 267 -4.48 -11.92 5.10
N TYR A 268 -3.54 -11.16 5.65
CA TYR A 268 -2.45 -11.63 6.52
C TYR A 268 -2.56 -11.13 7.96
N ARG A 269 -3.51 -10.23 8.26
CA ARG A 269 -3.70 -9.64 9.60
C ARG A 269 -3.91 -10.68 10.71
N SER A 270 -4.58 -11.80 10.45
CA SER A 270 -4.82 -12.84 11.47
C SER A 270 -3.59 -13.70 11.79
N GLY A 271 -2.52 -13.63 10.99
CA GLY A 271 -1.31 -14.41 11.18
C GLY A 271 -1.37 -15.87 10.72
N ASP A 272 -2.54 -16.44 10.43
CA ASP A 272 -2.63 -17.86 10.04
C ASP A 272 -1.91 -18.17 8.74
N LYS A 273 -2.02 -17.27 7.75
CA LYS A 273 -1.29 -17.39 6.48
C LYS A 273 0.22 -17.18 6.62
N CYS A 274 0.68 -16.62 7.74
CA CYS A 274 2.10 -16.42 8.00
C CYS A 274 2.82 -17.71 8.36
N LYS A 275 2.11 -18.68 8.95
CA LYS A 275 2.69 -19.96 9.40
C LYS A 275 3.17 -20.84 8.25
N SER A 276 2.57 -20.67 7.06
CA SER A 276 2.89 -21.47 5.87
C SER A 276 4.00 -20.89 4.99
N LEU A 277 4.56 -19.74 5.35
CA LEU A 277 5.57 -19.09 4.52
C LEU A 277 6.98 -19.66 4.78
N PRO A 278 7.74 -20.01 3.73
CA PRO A 278 9.04 -20.66 3.86
C PRO A 278 10.15 -19.61 4.09
N PHE A 279 10.12 -18.93 5.22
CA PHE A 279 11.23 -18.04 5.59
C PHE A 279 12.49 -18.89 5.85
N ASP A 280 13.61 -18.46 5.29
CA ASP A 280 14.91 -19.03 5.64
C ASP A 280 15.34 -18.56 7.05
N SER A 281 16.35 -19.22 7.61
CA SER A 281 16.92 -18.87 8.92
C SER A 281 18.03 -17.81 8.84
N ALA A 282 18.36 -17.33 7.63
CA ALA A 282 19.43 -16.35 7.47
C ALA A 282 18.94 -14.98 7.97
N PRO A 283 19.75 -14.21 8.71
CA PRO A 283 19.35 -12.87 9.10
C PRO A 283 19.18 -11.97 7.87
N GLY A 284 18.33 -10.96 7.99
CA GLY A 284 18.28 -9.87 7.01
C GLY A 284 19.47 -8.93 7.12
N ASP A 285 19.69 -8.12 6.08
CA ASP A 285 20.75 -7.13 6.06
C ASP A 285 20.51 -6.02 7.10
N LYS A 286 21.43 -5.93 8.06
CA LYS A 286 21.40 -4.91 9.11
C LYS A 286 21.86 -3.55 8.62
N ASN A 287 22.46 -3.43 7.44
CA ASN A 287 22.96 -2.16 6.93
C ASN A 287 21.87 -1.32 6.24
N ILE A 288 20.74 -1.94 5.90
CA ILE A 288 19.57 -1.23 5.39
C ILE A 288 19.02 -0.34 6.52
N ARG A 289 18.79 0.93 6.20
CA ARG A 289 18.32 1.93 7.17
C ARG A 289 16.83 2.17 7.04
N SER A 290 16.32 2.21 5.81
CA SER A 290 14.93 2.49 5.52
C SER A 290 14.13 1.23 5.23
N VAL A 291 12.89 1.19 5.73
CA VAL A 291 11.89 0.17 5.36
C VAL A 291 11.44 0.29 3.91
N LEU A 292 11.60 1.46 3.27
CA LEU A 292 11.12 1.70 1.91
C LEU A 292 11.92 0.91 0.86
N THR A 293 13.23 0.73 1.09
CA THR A 293 14.12 -0.03 0.20
C THR A 293 13.66 -1.48 0.00
N PRO A 294 13.48 -2.31 1.06
CA PRO A 294 12.98 -3.67 0.89
C PRO A 294 11.50 -3.70 0.46
N LEU A 295 10.68 -2.70 0.83
CA LEU A 295 9.29 -2.62 0.37
C LEU A 295 9.18 -2.48 -1.16
N ILE A 296 10.01 -1.63 -1.78
CA ILE A 296 10.04 -1.51 -3.24
C ILE A 296 10.47 -2.83 -3.89
N LYS A 297 11.46 -3.53 -3.31
CA LYS A 297 11.89 -4.86 -3.80
C LYS A 297 10.80 -5.93 -3.66
N VAL A 298 10.04 -5.89 -2.57
CA VAL A 298 8.87 -6.76 -2.36
C VAL A 298 7.80 -6.47 -3.42
N SER A 299 7.53 -5.19 -3.69
CA SER A 299 6.49 -4.74 -4.60
C SER A 299 6.83 -5.00 -6.07
N ALA A 300 8.12 -4.99 -6.43
CA ALA A 300 8.59 -5.34 -7.77
C ALA A 300 8.23 -6.78 -8.19
N ALA A 301 7.87 -7.66 -7.24
CA ALA A 301 7.43 -9.02 -7.57
C ALA A 301 6.04 -9.11 -8.22
N LEU A 302 5.31 -8.00 -8.29
CA LEU A 302 4.02 -7.90 -8.95
C LEU A 302 4.11 -7.47 -10.43
N GLY A 303 5.27 -6.98 -10.87
CA GLY A 303 5.52 -6.48 -12.23
C GLY A 303 6.23 -7.49 -13.11
#